data_AF-A0A915NNF7-F1
#
_entry.id   AF-A0A915NNF7-F1
#
_cell.length_a   1.000
_cell.length_b   1.000
_cell.length_c   1.000
_cell.angle_alpha   90.00
_cell.angle_beta   90.00
_cell.angle_gamma   90.00
#
_symmetry.space_group_name_H-M   'P 1'
#
loop_
_entity.id
_entity.type
_entity.pdbx_description
1 polymer ?
#
loop_
_entity_poly.entity_id
_entity_poly.type
_entity_poly.pdbx_seq_one_letter_code
_entity_poly.pdbx_strand_id
1 'polypeptide(L)'
;MLPSQLAKHIFFNKKYGRAFFREGIPPNYEDPQNFKGGNFQLLLLGTTGNIQLLKEFDKVFIICVKNLIGENEGNIDKRFNGIFLRCEINPGKYLDKSIDNYSNLKNLPFMVKIELWIKDQSDYKKLLSTLIKKIEEQIKKEIKFPNEKIMRNFEYHNSSKRKEVVKKIENLRNLKIEKQSVSKRLVGIKKVNKCRSDDVWRE
;
A
#
# COMPACT_ATOMS: atom_id res chain seq x y z
N MET A 1 -16.68 -1.00 -0.03
CA MET A 1 -16.02 0.17 -0.66
C MET A 1 -15.24 -0.32 -1.86
N LEU A 2 -15.55 0.19 -3.04
CA LEU A 2 -14.94 -0.17 -4.32
C LEU A 2 -13.84 0.83 -4.74
N PRO A 3 -12.93 0.48 -5.67
CA PRO A 3 -11.93 1.39 -6.23
C PRO A 3 -12.45 2.78 -6.61
N SER A 4 -13.57 2.87 -7.33
CA SER A 4 -14.18 4.14 -7.76
C SER A 4 -14.66 5.02 -6.61
N GLN A 5 -15.05 4.40 -5.49
CA GLN A 5 -15.46 5.10 -4.27
C GLN A 5 -14.23 5.56 -3.50
N LEU A 6 -13.22 4.70 -3.39
CA LEU A 6 -11.97 4.98 -2.67
C LEU A 6 -11.17 6.10 -3.36
N ALA A 7 -11.20 6.16 -4.70
CA ALA A 7 -10.55 7.19 -5.51
C ALA A 7 -10.97 8.62 -5.13
N LYS A 8 -12.23 8.83 -4.71
CA LYS A 8 -12.77 10.14 -4.33
C LYS A 8 -12.15 10.71 -3.05
N HIS A 9 -11.57 9.85 -2.21
CA HIS A 9 -11.02 10.25 -0.92
C HIS A 9 -9.53 10.57 -0.97
N ILE A 10 -8.90 10.37 -2.13
CA ILE A 10 -7.45 10.43 -2.25
C ILE A 10 -7.02 11.87 -2.50
N PHE A 11 -6.13 12.32 -1.65
CA PHE A 11 -5.43 13.59 -1.78
C PHE A 11 -3.94 13.30 -1.94
N PHE A 12 -3.18 14.27 -2.44
CA PHE A 12 -1.72 14.18 -2.48
C PHE A 12 -1.17 13.75 -1.11
N ASN A 13 -0.25 12.79 -1.12
CA ASN A 13 0.41 12.21 0.06
C ASN A 13 -0.47 11.37 1.02
N LYS A 14 -1.75 11.10 0.69
CA LYS A 14 -2.59 10.18 1.46
C LYS A 14 -2.85 8.90 0.67
N LYS A 15 -2.60 7.75 1.31
CA LYS A 15 -2.94 6.42 0.81
C LYS A 15 -4.22 5.98 1.52
N TYR A 16 -5.20 5.51 0.75
CA TYR A 16 -6.40 4.93 1.31
C TYR A 16 -6.48 3.46 0.92
N GLY A 17 -6.94 2.64 1.85
CA GLY A 17 -7.05 1.20 1.64
C GLY A 17 -8.19 0.60 2.42
N ARG A 18 -8.64 -0.56 1.94
CA ARG A 18 -9.64 -1.42 2.58
C ARG A 18 -9.13 -2.84 2.51
N ALA A 19 -9.30 -3.57 3.59
CA ALA A 19 -8.88 -4.95 3.70
C ALA A 19 -10.06 -5.83 4.05
N PHE A 20 -10.12 -7.01 3.45
CA PHE A 20 -11.08 -8.07 3.77
C PHE A 20 -10.27 -9.32 4.05
N PHE A 21 -10.15 -9.68 5.32
CA PHE A 21 -9.35 -10.80 5.78
C PHE A 21 -10.24 -11.78 6.54
N ARG A 22 -9.76 -13.01 6.65
CA ARG A 22 -10.39 -14.01 7.50
C ARG A 22 -10.47 -13.50 8.93
N GLU A 23 -11.52 -13.94 9.62
CA GLU A 23 -11.71 -13.61 11.03
C GLU A 23 -10.47 -13.94 11.85
N GLY A 24 -10.10 -13.03 12.75
CA GLY A 24 -8.91 -13.15 13.59
C GLY A 24 -7.57 -12.91 12.89
N ILE A 25 -7.53 -12.59 11.59
CA ILE A 25 -6.30 -12.25 10.86
C ILE A 25 -6.27 -10.74 10.55
N PRO A 26 -5.42 -9.94 11.22
CA PRO A 26 -5.29 -8.53 10.90
C PRO A 26 -4.56 -8.32 9.57
N PRO A 27 -4.84 -7.24 8.83
CA PRO A 27 -4.28 -6.99 7.51
C PRO A 27 -2.89 -6.33 7.56
N ASN A 28 -1.93 -6.98 8.23
CA ASN A 28 -0.57 -6.49 8.42
C ASN A 28 0.48 -7.60 8.25
N TYR A 29 1.73 -7.25 7.97
CA TYR A 29 2.80 -8.23 7.70
C TYR A 29 3.45 -8.78 8.97
N GLU A 30 3.22 -8.12 10.09
CA GLU A 30 3.73 -8.45 11.40
C GLU A 30 3.01 -9.69 11.96
N ASP A 31 1.75 -9.88 11.57
CA ASP A 31 0.92 -11.01 11.99
C ASP A 31 1.55 -12.36 11.61
N PRO A 32 1.63 -13.33 12.55
CA PRO A 32 2.24 -14.63 12.29
C PRO A 32 1.61 -15.43 11.14
N GLN A 33 0.32 -15.23 10.88
CA GLN A 33 -0.41 -15.95 9.82
C GLN A 33 -0.13 -15.35 8.44
N ASN A 34 0.12 -14.04 8.37
CA ASN A 34 0.54 -13.37 7.13
C ASN A 34 2.05 -13.48 6.89
N PHE A 35 2.84 -13.56 7.96
CA PHE A 35 4.30 -13.54 7.89
C PHE A 35 4.88 -14.68 7.06
N LYS A 36 4.31 -15.89 7.18
CA LYS A 36 4.78 -17.09 6.47
C LYS A 36 4.44 -17.08 4.97
N GLY A 37 3.54 -16.20 4.56
CA GLY A 37 3.03 -16.14 3.20
C GLY A 37 3.67 -15.04 2.36
N GLY A 38 2.84 -14.47 1.50
CA GLY A 38 3.16 -13.36 0.61
C GLY A 38 1.87 -12.80 0.04
N ASN A 39 1.98 -11.99 -1.01
CA ASN A 39 0.81 -11.55 -1.75
C ASN A 39 1.04 -11.59 -3.26
N PHE A 40 -0.03 -11.86 -3.99
CA PHE A 40 -0.11 -11.56 -5.42
C PHE A 40 -0.67 -10.16 -5.58
N GLN A 41 0.08 -9.28 -6.24
CA GLN A 41 -0.30 -7.89 -6.43
C GLN A 41 -0.66 -7.64 -7.90
N LEU A 42 -1.88 -7.15 -8.11
CA LEU A 42 -2.34 -6.57 -9.38
C LEU A 42 -2.23 -5.06 -9.30
N LEU A 43 -1.75 -4.44 -10.38
CA LEU A 43 -1.67 -2.98 -10.50
C LEU A 43 -2.57 -2.50 -11.63
N LEU A 44 -3.48 -1.57 -11.30
CA LEU A 44 -4.34 -0.89 -12.25
C LEU A 44 -3.97 0.60 -12.30
N LEU A 45 -3.72 1.11 -13.50
CA LEU A 45 -3.27 2.48 -13.76
C LEU A 45 -4.37 3.26 -14.47
N GLY A 46 -4.76 4.40 -13.91
CA GLY A 46 -5.76 5.27 -14.51
C GLY A 46 -5.56 6.73 -14.13
N THR A 47 -6.58 7.54 -14.35
CA THR A 47 -6.66 8.93 -13.89
C THR A 47 -7.96 9.13 -13.13
N THR A 48 -7.98 10.06 -12.17
CA THR A 48 -9.17 10.35 -11.34
C THR A 48 -10.39 10.81 -12.14
N GLY A 49 -10.18 11.39 -13.33
CA GLY A 49 -11.23 11.93 -14.20
C GLY A 49 -11.87 10.92 -15.11
N ASN A 50 -11.24 9.76 -15.32
CA ASN A 50 -11.80 8.71 -16.15
C ASN A 50 -12.72 7.81 -15.32
N ILE A 51 -13.92 8.31 -15.03
CA ILE A 51 -14.92 7.61 -14.21
C ILE A 51 -15.28 6.24 -14.80
N GLN A 52 -15.36 6.13 -16.14
CA GLN A 52 -15.68 4.86 -16.78
C GLN A 52 -14.58 3.82 -16.51
N LEU A 53 -13.30 4.21 -16.60
CA LEU A 53 -12.19 3.34 -16.27
C LEU A 53 -12.22 2.90 -14.79
N LEU A 54 -12.57 3.80 -13.88
CA LEU A 54 -12.71 3.46 -12.46
C LEU A 54 -13.83 2.43 -12.21
N LYS A 55 -14.93 2.49 -12.97
CA LYS A 55 -15.98 1.46 -12.93
C LYS A 55 -15.49 0.11 -13.42
N GLU A 56 -14.61 0.08 -14.43
CA GLU A 56 -13.96 -1.18 -14.83
C GLU A 56 -13.04 -1.72 -13.73
N PHE A 57 -12.34 -0.85 -12.99
CA PHE A 57 -11.54 -1.28 -11.84
C PHE A 57 -12.40 -1.90 -10.72
N ASP A 58 -13.62 -1.38 -10.51
CA ASP A 58 -14.57 -1.99 -9.59
C ASP A 58 -14.91 -3.43 -9.98
N LYS A 59 -15.16 -3.68 -11.27
CA LYS A 59 -15.41 -5.03 -11.79
C LYS A 59 -14.20 -5.94 -11.57
N VAL A 60 -12.98 -5.46 -11.84
CA VAL A 60 -11.76 -6.23 -11.56
C VAL A 60 -11.70 -6.66 -10.09
N PHE A 61 -11.95 -5.71 -9.17
CA PHE A 61 -11.94 -6.00 -7.74
C PHE A 61 -13.03 -7.01 -7.35
N ILE A 62 -14.24 -6.88 -7.91
CA ILE A 62 -15.34 -7.82 -7.69
C ILE A 62 -14.97 -9.23 -8.18
N ILE A 63 -14.35 -9.37 -9.35
CA ILE A 63 -13.88 -10.66 -9.87
C ILE A 63 -12.87 -11.28 -8.90
N CYS A 64 -11.93 -10.49 -8.37
CA CYS A 64 -10.95 -10.97 -7.38
C CYS A 64 -11.63 -11.45 -6.10
N VAL A 65 -12.57 -10.67 -5.56
CA VAL A 65 -13.32 -11.04 -4.34
C VAL A 65 -14.14 -12.30 -4.56
N LYS A 66 -14.86 -12.43 -5.68
CA LYS A 66 -15.66 -13.62 -6.01
C LYS A 66 -14.83 -14.88 -6.12
N ASN A 67 -13.62 -14.79 -6.68
CA ASN A 67 -12.72 -15.95 -6.77
C ASN A 67 -12.01 -16.28 -5.44
N LEU A 68 -12.01 -15.35 -4.49
CA LEU A 68 -11.48 -15.57 -3.14
C LEU A 68 -12.50 -16.18 -2.20
N ILE A 69 -13.76 -15.76 -2.30
CA ILE A 69 -14.86 -16.29 -1.48
C ILE A 69 -15.29 -17.59 -2.14
N GLY A 70 -15.02 -18.73 -1.50
CA GLY A 70 -15.43 -20.03 -2.02
C GLY A 70 -16.93 -20.09 -2.23
N GLU A 71 -17.38 -20.68 -3.34
CA GLU A 71 -18.79 -20.68 -3.80
C GLU A 71 -19.78 -21.25 -2.77
N ASN A 72 -19.33 -22.01 -1.77
CA ASN A 72 -20.23 -22.78 -0.91
C ASN A 72 -20.46 -22.24 0.51
N GLU A 73 -19.73 -21.24 1.02
CA GLU A 73 -19.91 -20.82 2.43
C GLU A 73 -19.72 -19.32 2.73
N GLY A 74 -19.46 -18.47 1.71
CA GLY A 74 -19.12 -17.07 1.99
C GLY A 74 -17.76 -16.87 2.69
N ASN A 75 -17.02 -17.96 2.89
CA ASN A 75 -15.71 -17.98 3.51
C ASN A 75 -14.60 -17.77 2.48
N ILE A 76 -13.56 -17.02 2.87
CA ILE A 76 -12.34 -16.89 2.06
C ILE A 76 -11.68 -18.27 1.94
N ASP A 77 -11.30 -18.65 0.72
CA ASP A 77 -10.56 -19.87 0.42
C ASP A 77 -9.39 -20.03 1.39
N LYS A 78 -9.28 -21.21 1.99
CA LYS A 78 -8.30 -21.52 3.05
C LYS A 78 -6.84 -21.27 2.69
N ARG A 79 -6.51 -21.19 1.40
CA ARG A 79 -5.16 -20.89 0.88
C ARG A 79 -4.82 -19.41 1.01
N PHE A 80 -5.83 -18.56 1.18
CA PHE A 80 -5.72 -17.12 1.33
C PHE A 80 -6.08 -16.67 2.74
N ASN A 81 -5.40 -15.63 3.19
CA ASN A 81 -5.72 -14.92 4.42
C ASN A 81 -6.67 -13.75 4.16
N GLY A 82 -6.60 -13.15 2.97
CA GLY A 82 -7.43 -12.00 2.64
C GLY A 82 -7.08 -11.30 1.34
N ILE A 83 -7.75 -10.19 1.11
CA ILE A 83 -7.53 -9.24 0.03
C ILE A 83 -7.37 -7.84 0.58
N PHE A 84 -6.39 -7.12 0.04
CA PHE A 84 -6.14 -5.72 0.37
C PHE A 84 -6.31 -4.88 -0.90
N LEU A 85 -7.24 -3.93 -0.85
CA LEU A 85 -7.40 -2.89 -1.85
C LEU A 85 -6.69 -1.63 -1.37
N ARG A 86 -5.82 -1.07 -2.20
CA ARG A 86 -5.18 0.22 -1.95
C ARG A 86 -5.33 1.12 -3.16
N CYS A 87 -5.57 2.39 -2.89
CA CYS A 87 -5.63 3.41 -3.91
C CYS A 87 -4.70 4.56 -3.51
N GLU A 88 -3.86 5.01 -4.45
CA GLU A 88 -2.90 6.08 -4.24
C GLU A 88 -2.73 6.93 -5.51
N ILE A 89 -2.40 8.22 -5.34
CA ILE A 89 -1.92 9.04 -6.47
C ILE A 89 -0.59 8.45 -6.91
N ASN A 90 -0.45 8.21 -8.21
CA ASN A 90 0.79 7.80 -8.85
C ASN A 90 1.38 8.98 -9.61
N PRO A 91 2.11 9.89 -8.97
CA PRO A 91 2.64 11.07 -9.62
C PRO A 91 3.64 10.77 -10.75
N GLY A 92 4.08 9.52 -10.90
CA GLY A 92 5.17 9.19 -11.82
C GLY A 92 6.45 9.95 -11.45
N LYS A 93 7.35 10.08 -12.43
CA LYS A 93 8.63 10.83 -12.27
C LYS A 93 8.47 12.35 -12.38
N TYR A 94 7.25 12.87 -12.53
CA TYR A 94 7.00 14.26 -12.94
C TYR A 94 6.71 15.22 -11.78
N LEU A 95 6.51 14.71 -10.55
CA LEU A 95 6.36 15.55 -9.35
C LEU A 95 7.61 16.39 -9.06
N ASP A 96 8.80 15.90 -9.40
CA ASP A 96 10.05 16.62 -9.16
C ASP A 96 10.18 17.90 -10.02
N LYS A 97 9.31 18.09 -11.02
CA LYS A 97 9.43 19.17 -12.00
C LYS A 97 8.40 20.30 -11.85
N SER A 98 7.15 20.04 -11.45
CA SER A 98 6.24 21.05 -10.88
C SER A 98 4.92 20.41 -10.40
N ILE A 99 4.44 20.85 -9.23
CA ILE A 99 3.10 20.52 -8.72
C ILE A 99 2.01 21.23 -9.56
N ASP A 100 2.36 22.35 -10.19
CA ASP A 100 1.43 23.19 -10.97
C ASP A 100 0.86 22.47 -12.20
N ASN A 101 1.56 21.47 -12.75
CA ASN A 101 1.06 20.61 -13.82
C ASN A 101 -0.13 19.74 -13.41
N TYR A 102 -0.37 19.58 -12.10
CA TYR A 102 -1.48 18.82 -11.53
C TYR A 102 -2.60 19.70 -10.95
N SER A 103 -2.55 21.00 -11.22
CA SER A 103 -3.54 22.01 -10.77
C SER A 103 -4.99 21.65 -11.10
N ASN A 104 -5.22 20.82 -12.12
CA ASN A 104 -6.53 20.24 -12.38
C ASN A 104 -6.66 18.85 -11.71
N LEU A 105 -7.16 18.84 -10.47
CA LEU A 105 -7.44 17.64 -9.65
C LEU A 105 -8.27 16.57 -10.39
N LYS A 106 -8.96 16.95 -11.46
CA LYS A 106 -9.76 16.06 -12.30
C LYS A 106 -8.94 15.03 -13.07
N ASN A 107 -7.63 15.19 -13.32
CA ASN A 107 -6.86 14.21 -14.12
C ASN A 107 -5.63 13.66 -13.41
N LEU A 108 -5.67 13.58 -12.09
CA LEU A 108 -4.52 13.08 -11.33
C LEU A 108 -4.23 11.62 -11.70
N PRO A 109 -2.96 11.27 -11.96
CA PRO A 109 -2.58 9.90 -12.23
C PRO A 109 -2.82 9.07 -10.97
N PHE A 110 -3.50 7.96 -11.17
CA PHE A 110 -4.14 7.18 -10.13
C PHE A 110 -3.72 5.72 -10.25
N MET A 111 -3.40 5.08 -9.12
CA MET A 111 -3.07 3.68 -9.06
C MET A 111 -3.96 2.96 -8.07
N VAL A 112 -4.57 1.86 -8.52
CA VAL A 112 -5.21 0.86 -7.68
C VAL A 112 -4.26 -0.33 -7.56
N LYS A 113 -4.06 -0.79 -6.33
CA LYS A 113 -3.36 -2.03 -6.01
C LYS A 113 -4.35 -2.99 -5.39
N ILE A 114 -4.42 -4.20 -5.92
CA ILE A 114 -5.18 -5.30 -5.34
C ILE A 114 -4.18 -6.36 -4.95
N GLU A 115 -4.09 -6.66 -3.65
CA GLU A 115 -3.16 -7.65 -3.10
C GLU A 115 -3.97 -8.84 -2.57
N LEU A 116 -3.73 -10.03 -3.10
CA LEU A 116 -4.30 -11.30 -2.62
C LEU A 116 -3.28 -11.97 -1.71
N TRP A 117 -3.57 -12.04 -0.42
CA TRP A 117 -2.63 -12.50 0.60
C TRP A 117 -2.78 -14.00 0.81
N ILE A 118 -1.69 -14.73 0.67
CA ILE A 118 -1.65 -16.18 0.85
C ILE A 118 -1.12 -16.54 2.23
N LYS A 119 -1.59 -17.66 2.76
CA LYS A 119 -1.19 -18.16 4.09
C LYS A 119 0.27 -18.64 4.12
N ASP A 120 0.70 -19.29 3.05
CA ASP A 120 2.02 -19.92 2.97
C ASP A 120 2.61 -19.70 1.56
N GLN A 121 3.88 -19.29 1.53
CA GLN A 121 4.62 -19.12 0.29
C GLN A 121 4.95 -20.43 -0.41
N SER A 122 4.93 -21.59 0.27
CA SER A 122 5.30 -22.89 -0.31
C SER A 122 4.50 -23.21 -1.59
N ASP A 123 3.23 -22.82 -1.63
CA ASP A 123 2.32 -23.08 -2.74
C ASP A 123 2.24 -21.94 -3.78
N TYR A 124 3.04 -20.87 -3.68
CA TYR A 124 2.85 -19.68 -4.51
C TYR A 124 2.91 -19.99 -6.02
N LYS A 125 3.82 -20.85 -6.47
CA LYS A 125 3.96 -21.19 -7.91
C LYS A 125 2.71 -21.89 -8.43
N LYS A 126 2.16 -22.81 -7.63
CA LYS A 126 0.96 -23.57 -7.96
C LYS A 126 -0.26 -22.65 -7.97
N LEU A 127 -0.39 -21.77 -6.98
CA LEU A 127 -1.46 -20.78 -6.94
C LEU A 127 -1.38 -19.82 -8.13
N LEU A 128 -0.16 -19.38 -8.47
CA LEU A 128 0.08 -18.50 -9.62
C LEU A 128 -0.35 -19.17 -10.93
N SER A 129 0.08 -20.42 -11.17
CA SER A 129 -0.21 -21.14 -12.41
C SER A 129 -1.66 -21.63 -12.54
N THR A 130 -2.43 -21.63 -11.45
CA THR A 130 -3.82 -22.11 -11.43
C THR A 130 -4.80 -20.97 -11.19
N LEU A 131 -5.12 -20.69 -9.93
CA LEU A 131 -6.17 -19.76 -9.55
C LEU A 131 -5.89 -18.33 -10.01
N ILE A 132 -4.65 -17.85 -9.85
CA ILE A 132 -4.32 -16.46 -10.21
C ILE A 132 -4.41 -16.26 -11.73
N LYS A 133 -3.84 -17.18 -12.52
CA LYS A 133 -4.01 -17.15 -13.99
C LYS A 133 -5.48 -17.23 -14.41
N LYS A 134 -6.29 -18.08 -13.77
CA LYS A 134 -7.74 -18.14 -14.03
C LYS A 134 -8.42 -16.79 -13.76
N ILE A 135 -8.07 -16.11 -12.67
CA ILE A 135 -8.58 -14.77 -12.36
C ILE A 135 -8.14 -13.77 -13.45
N GLU A 136 -6.89 -13.78 -13.87
CA GLU A 136 -6.40 -12.90 -14.95
C GLU A 136 -7.13 -13.12 -16.27
N GLU A 137 -7.32 -14.37 -16.66
CA GLU A 137 -8.04 -14.76 -17.87
C GLU A 137 -9.50 -14.31 -17.81
N GLN A 138 -10.16 -14.49 -16.65
CA GLN A 138 -11.52 -14.01 -16.43
C GLN A 138 -11.60 -12.49 -16.56
N ILE A 139 -10.67 -11.74 -15.94
CA ILE A 139 -10.62 -10.28 -16.06
C ILE A 139 -10.45 -9.86 -17.53
N LYS A 140 -9.50 -10.46 -18.25
CA LYS A 140 -9.23 -10.14 -19.67
C LYS A 140 -10.42 -10.47 -20.58
N LYS A 141 -11.19 -11.50 -20.23
CA LYS A 141 -12.41 -11.88 -20.97
C LYS A 141 -13.55 -10.89 -20.74
N GLU A 142 -13.77 -10.48 -19.49
CA GLU A 142 -14.91 -9.64 -19.10
C GLU A 142 -14.66 -8.14 -19.32
N ILE A 143 -13.40 -7.70 -19.28
CA ILE A 143 -13.03 -6.29 -19.28
C ILE A 143 -12.02 -6.03 -20.40
N LYS A 144 -12.46 -5.27 -21.41
CA LYS A 144 -11.62 -4.83 -22.52
C LYS A 144 -10.99 -3.49 -22.20
N PHE A 145 -9.77 -3.52 -21.66
CA PHE A 145 -9.00 -2.28 -21.50
C PHE A 145 -8.52 -1.78 -22.87
N PRO A 146 -8.55 -0.44 -23.11
CA PRO A 146 -8.06 0.13 -24.36
C PRO A 146 -6.54 0.04 -24.52
N ASN A 147 -5.82 -0.27 -23.44
CA ASN A 147 -4.37 -0.42 -23.44
C ASN A 147 -3.98 -1.47 -22.39
N GLU A 148 -3.19 -2.46 -22.77
CA GLU A 148 -2.70 -3.52 -21.87
C GLU A 148 -1.88 -2.97 -20.70
N LYS A 149 -1.26 -1.79 -20.84
CA LYS A 149 -0.51 -1.14 -19.75
C LYS A 149 -1.39 -0.66 -18.59
N ILE A 150 -2.71 -0.57 -18.78
CA ILE A 150 -3.66 -0.18 -17.73
C ILE A 150 -3.70 -1.23 -16.63
N MET A 151 -3.63 -2.52 -16.98
CA MET A 151 -3.61 -3.62 -16.02
C MET A 151 -2.32 -4.41 -16.18
N ARG A 152 -1.46 -4.37 -15.16
CA ARG A 152 -0.32 -5.28 -15.10
C ARG A 152 -0.77 -6.62 -14.55
N ASN A 153 -0.23 -7.71 -15.08
CA ASN A 153 -0.45 -9.06 -14.54
C ASN A 153 -0.08 -9.11 -13.05
N PHE A 154 -0.60 -10.11 -12.34
CA PHE A 154 -0.27 -10.35 -10.95
C PHE A 154 1.22 -10.68 -10.80
N GLU A 155 1.86 -9.98 -9.87
CA GLU A 155 3.23 -10.26 -9.46
C GLU A 155 3.24 -10.79 -8.03
N TYR A 156 4.01 -11.84 -7.79
CA TYR A 156 4.19 -12.37 -6.44
C TYR A 156 5.23 -11.55 -5.66
N HIS A 157 4.85 -11.08 -4.47
CA HIS A 157 5.73 -10.42 -3.53
C HIS A 157 5.86 -11.23 -2.25
N ASN A 158 7.11 -11.62 -1.96
CA ASN A 158 7.45 -12.26 -0.70
C ASN A 158 7.47 -11.23 0.45
N SER A 159 6.86 -11.59 1.58
CA SER A 159 6.84 -10.81 2.82
C SER A 159 8.24 -10.60 3.43
N SER A 160 9.15 -11.58 3.29
CA SER A 160 10.51 -11.55 3.86
C SER A 160 11.36 -10.39 3.32
N LYS A 161 11.35 -10.15 2.01
CA LYS A 161 12.06 -9.02 1.37
C LYS A 161 11.52 -7.65 1.81
N ARG A 162 10.20 -7.53 2.06
CA ARG A 162 9.60 -6.28 2.57
C ARG A 162 10.04 -6.00 4.01
N LYS A 163 10.22 -7.03 4.86
CA LYS A 163 10.73 -6.86 6.24
C LYS A 163 12.19 -6.41 6.30
N GLU A 164 13.08 -6.88 5.42
CA GLU A 164 14.46 -6.36 5.38
C GLU A 164 14.48 -4.85 5.11
N VAL A 165 13.62 -4.39 4.19
CA VAL A 165 13.47 -2.98 3.87
C VAL A 165 12.87 -2.19 5.04
N VAL A 166 11.82 -2.72 5.69
CA VAL A 166 11.20 -2.07 6.85
C VAL A 166 12.18 -1.99 8.04
N LYS A 167 12.86 -3.08 8.36
CA LYS A 167 13.89 -3.14 9.42
C LYS A 167 15.03 -2.15 9.12
N LYS A 168 15.46 -2.03 7.87
CA LYS A 168 16.46 -1.04 7.45
C LYS A 168 15.95 0.39 7.62
N ILE A 169 14.68 0.67 7.32
CA ILE A 169 14.06 1.99 7.50
C ILE A 169 13.91 2.35 8.98
N GLU A 170 13.49 1.40 9.83
CA GLU A 170 13.39 1.60 11.28
C GLU A 170 14.77 1.87 11.90
N ASN A 171 15.77 1.07 11.54
CA ASN A 171 17.15 1.31 11.98
C ASN A 171 17.64 2.71 11.57
N LEU A 172 17.33 3.16 10.34
CA LEU A 172 17.68 4.50 9.87
C LEU A 172 16.93 5.62 10.62
N ARG A 173 15.68 5.39 11.04
CA ARG A 173 14.92 6.34 11.87
C ARG A 173 15.50 6.44 13.27
N ASN A 174 15.81 5.31 13.90
CA ASN A 174 16.42 5.27 15.23
C ASN A 174 17.79 5.97 15.24
N LEU A 175 18.62 5.72 14.22
CA LEU A 175 19.90 6.42 14.03
C LEU A 175 19.75 7.94 13.84
N LYS A 176 18.68 8.41 13.17
CA LYS A 176 18.39 9.85 13.05
C LYS A 176 17.95 10.46 14.38
N ILE A 177 17.13 9.76 15.16
CA ILE A 177 16.66 10.21 16.48
C ILE A 177 17.86 10.29 17.45
N GLU A 178 18.73 9.29 17.46
CA GLU A 178 19.96 9.30 18.26
C GLU A 178 20.86 10.48 17.89
N LYS A 179 21.13 10.71 16.60
CA LYS A 179 21.93 11.86 16.15
C LYS A 179 21.33 13.21 16.55
N GLN A 180 20.01 13.37 16.50
CA GLN A 180 19.34 14.59 16.98
C GLN A 180 19.43 14.75 18.49
N SER A 181 19.35 13.66 19.26
CA SER A 181 19.49 13.69 20.71
C SER A 181 20.91 14.06 21.16
N VAL A 182 21.93 13.55 20.47
CA VAL A 182 23.35 13.85 20.73
C VAL A 182 23.67 15.30 20.36
N SER A 183 23.16 15.79 19.22
CA SER A 183 23.30 17.20 18.82
C SER A 183 22.67 18.16 19.84
N LYS A 184 21.47 17.85 20.36
CA LYS A 184 20.83 18.66 21.42
C LYS A 184 21.63 18.66 22.72
N ARG A 185 22.25 17.53 23.11
CA ARG A 185 23.15 17.48 24.28
C ARG A 185 24.40 18.34 24.09
N LEU A 186 25.01 18.32 22.90
CA LEU A 186 26.19 19.14 22.59
C LEU A 186 25.87 20.65 22.56
N VAL A 187 24.67 21.04 22.13
CA VAL A 187 24.19 22.44 22.17
C VAL A 187 23.82 22.86 23.61
N GLY A 188 23.27 21.94 24.41
CA GLY A 188 22.99 22.16 25.83
C GLY A 188 24.26 22.39 26.65
N ILE A 189 25.33 21.63 26.38
CA ILE A 189 26.63 21.81 27.06
C ILE A 189 27.27 23.17 26.70
N LYS A 190 27.06 23.70 25.49
CA LYS A 190 27.54 25.05 25.12
C LYS A 190 26.75 26.20 25.77
N LYS A 191 25.56 25.97 26.32
CA LYS A 191 24.70 27.02 26.90
C LYS A 191 24.87 27.23 28.41
N VAL A 192 25.67 26.42 29.11
CA VAL A 192 25.79 26.52 30.59
C VAL A 192 26.95 27.42 31.05
N ASN A 193 27.85 27.85 30.16
CA ASN A 193 28.96 28.75 30.52
C ASN A 193 28.72 30.21 30.13
N LYS A 194 27.59 30.81 30.55
CA LYS A 194 27.44 32.27 30.55
C LYS A 194 26.60 32.76 31.73
N CYS A 195 27.34 33.25 32.73
CA CYS A 195 26.98 34.30 33.70
C CYS A 195 25.80 34.05 34.66
N ARG A 196 26.13 33.82 35.94
CA ARG A 196 25.37 34.34 37.08
C ARG A 196 26.23 35.39 37.77
N SER A 197 26.07 36.64 37.37
CA SER A 197 26.10 37.76 38.32
C SER A 197 24.65 38.01 38.68
N ASP A 198 24.34 38.17 39.96
CA ASP A 198 23.29 39.05 40.50
C ASP A 198 23.00 38.63 41.94
N ASP A 199 23.54 39.39 42.89
CA ASP A 199 23.00 39.50 44.25
C ASP A 199 22.91 41.00 44.57
N VAL A 200 21.72 41.58 44.39
CA VAL A 200 21.33 42.92 44.86
C VAL A 200 19.91 42.83 45.44
N TRP A 201 19.88 42.79 46.77
CA TRP A 201 18.97 43.41 47.76
C TRP A 201 17.42 43.39 47.63
N ARG A 202 16.82 43.03 48.79
CA ARG A 202 15.69 43.64 49.57
C ARG A 202 14.61 42.60 49.96
N GLU A 203 14.01 42.62 51.15
CA GLU A 203 13.89 43.62 52.23
C GLU A 203 14.26 43.06 53.62
#